data_AF-A4AL76-F1
#
_entry.id   AF-A4AL76-F1
#
_cell.length_a   1.000
_cell.length_b   1.000
_cell.length_c   1.000
_cell.angle_alpha   90.00
_cell.angle_beta   90.00
_cell.angle_gamma   90.00
#
_symmetry.space_group_name_H-M   'P 1'
#
loop_
_entity.id
_entity.type
_entity.pdbx_description
1 polymer ?
#
loop_
_entity_poly.entity_id
_entity_poly.type
_entity_poly.pdbx_seq_one_letter_code
_entity_poly.pdbx_strand_id
1 'polypeptide(L)'
;MNPLAQDATAAAKRTGLLSNQIIINGGKPLRGRINVRGAKNLATKAMVAALLADTPSVLKDVPAISDVRVVTGMLEAYGVTVTETGDGELTLDPKNVLKAHFAKIDALAGSSRIPILFCGPLLHRLGEALIPDLGGCRIGDRPIDFHLDALRAFGAVVDKSYEGIRLTAPEGLHGANIDLPYPSVGATEQVLLTAVLAKGVTELKGAAIEPEIMDLIAILQKMGAIINVEPNRVIFIEGVEKLSGYHHRALFDRNEAASWASAALATGGDIFVEGAKQQELMNFLNIYRKVGGAFDIAEDGIRFWHPGGPLKPVVVETDVHPGFMTDWQQPLIVALTQAEGRSVVHETVYENRLGFTSALIEMGANIVVHEEGLESISRRVPRRPLEQAAVIIGPTPLHGADVEIPDLRGGFSHLIAALTADGQSTVSNIGIIARGYEHFVDKLETLGADFIYEG
;
A
#
# COMPACT_ATOMS: atom_id res chain seq x y z
N MET A 1 -4.32 -11.56 -24.82
CA MET A 1 -4.45 -11.62 -23.34
C MET A 1 -4.92 -10.27 -22.85
N ASN A 2 -5.86 -10.23 -21.89
CA ASN A 2 -6.27 -8.99 -21.22
C ASN A 2 -5.04 -8.35 -20.52
N PRO A 3 -4.86 -7.02 -20.55
CA PRO A 3 -3.80 -6.31 -19.82
C PRO A 3 -3.61 -6.75 -18.36
N LEU A 4 -4.70 -7.15 -17.68
CA LEU A 4 -4.64 -7.63 -16.29
C LEU A 4 -3.84 -8.93 -16.14
N ALA A 5 -4.10 -9.91 -17.00
CA ALA A 5 -3.41 -11.19 -16.99
C ALA A 5 -1.92 -11.05 -17.34
N GLN A 6 -1.58 -10.07 -18.20
CA GLN A 6 -0.19 -9.74 -18.52
C GLN A 6 0.53 -9.12 -17.31
N ASP A 7 -0.10 -8.18 -16.61
CA ASP A 7 0.46 -7.57 -15.39
C ASP A 7 0.65 -8.63 -14.29
N ALA A 8 -0.34 -9.50 -14.09
CA ALA A 8 -0.27 -10.62 -13.15
C ALA A 8 0.90 -11.55 -13.45
N THR A 9 1.05 -11.98 -14.71
CA THR A 9 2.14 -12.86 -15.15
C THR A 9 3.50 -12.20 -14.96
N ALA A 10 3.62 -10.90 -15.27
CA ALA A 10 4.87 -10.16 -15.08
C ALA A 10 5.25 -10.04 -13.59
N ALA A 11 4.28 -9.76 -12.72
CA ALA A 11 4.50 -9.68 -11.28
C ALA A 11 4.86 -11.06 -10.67
N ALA A 12 4.18 -12.12 -11.08
CA ALA A 12 4.49 -13.50 -10.70
C ALA A 12 5.94 -13.87 -11.06
N LYS A 13 6.34 -13.61 -12.31
CA LYS A 13 7.71 -13.89 -12.79
C LYS A 13 8.79 -13.15 -12.00
N ARG A 14 8.53 -11.92 -11.54
CA ARG A 14 9.48 -11.14 -10.73
C ARG A 14 9.67 -11.67 -9.32
N THR A 15 8.70 -12.43 -8.81
CA THR A 15 8.67 -12.93 -7.44
C THR A 15 8.89 -14.45 -7.34
N GLY A 16 9.06 -15.13 -8.49
CA GLY A 16 9.33 -16.57 -8.52
C GLY A 16 8.07 -17.44 -8.43
N LEU A 17 6.88 -16.86 -8.54
CA LEU A 17 5.64 -17.64 -8.65
C LEU A 17 5.63 -18.43 -9.96
N LEU A 18 5.45 -19.74 -9.84
CA LEU A 18 5.48 -20.70 -10.95
C LEU A 18 4.16 -20.75 -11.71
N SER A 19 3.07 -20.44 -11.02
CA SER A 19 1.72 -20.38 -11.58
C SER A 19 0.95 -19.13 -11.14
N ASN A 20 0.01 -18.76 -12.01
CA ASN A 20 -0.86 -17.61 -11.84
C ASN A 20 -2.26 -18.01 -11.33
N GLN A 21 -2.43 -19.26 -10.92
CA GLN A 21 -3.68 -19.83 -10.43
C GLN A 21 -3.44 -20.71 -9.20
N ILE A 22 -4.40 -20.73 -8.29
CA ILE A 22 -4.43 -21.60 -7.10
C ILE A 22 -5.84 -22.15 -6.93
N ILE A 23 -5.97 -23.44 -6.66
CA ILE A 23 -7.25 -24.09 -6.36
C ILE A 23 -7.33 -24.25 -4.85
N ILE A 24 -8.39 -23.77 -4.21
CA ILE A 24 -8.55 -23.75 -2.76
C ILE A 24 -9.76 -24.58 -2.37
N ASN A 25 -9.57 -25.53 -1.44
CA ASN A 25 -10.67 -26.22 -0.78
C ASN A 25 -10.95 -25.48 0.53
N GLY A 26 -11.93 -24.58 0.50
CA GLY A 26 -12.21 -23.64 1.58
C GLY A 26 -12.90 -24.28 2.79
N GLY A 27 -13.19 -23.46 3.80
CA GLY A 27 -13.90 -23.86 5.02
C GLY A 27 -12.98 -24.43 6.11
N LYS A 28 -11.66 -24.39 5.93
CA LYS A 28 -10.69 -24.79 6.97
C LYS A 28 -10.20 -23.59 7.78
N PRO A 29 -10.27 -23.65 9.12
CA PRO A 29 -9.68 -22.62 9.97
C PRO A 29 -8.17 -22.49 9.79
N LEU A 30 -7.72 -21.28 9.48
CA LEU A 30 -6.29 -20.98 9.38
C LEU A 30 -5.67 -20.90 10.76
N ARG A 31 -4.59 -21.65 11.00
CA ARG A 31 -3.92 -21.70 12.30
C ARG A 31 -2.42 -21.75 12.13
N GLY A 32 -1.71 -20.88 12.85
CA GLY A 32 -0.26 -20.91 12.87
C GLY A 32 0.36 -19.56 13.13
N ARG A 33 1.64 -19.46 12.78
CA ARG A 33 2.46 -18.28 12.99
C ARG A 33 3.11 -17.88 11.68
N ILE A 34 2.95 -16.62 11.30
CA ILE A 34 3.53 -16.03 10.10
C ILE A 34 4.28 -14.76 10.46
N ASN A 35 5.23 -14.37 9.60
CA ASN A 35 5.95 -13.11 9.72
C ASN A 35 5.43 -12.10 8.68
N VAL A 36 5.37 -10.82 9.06
CA VAL A 36 5.18 -9.71 8.12
C VAL A 36 6.47 -8.91 7.98
N ARG A 37 6.87 -8.63 6.74
CA ARG A 37 8.04 -7.80 6.44
C ARG A 37 7.70 -6.31 6.50
N GLY A 38 8.69 -5.50 6.15
CA GLY A 38 8.54 -4.07 6.04
C GLY A 38 7.40 -3.66 5.10
N ALA A 39 6.74 -2.57 5.44
CA ALA A 39 5.64 -2.01 4.68
C ALA A 39 6.09 -1.69 3.27
N LYS A 40 5.41 -2.28 2.28
CA LYS A 40 5.58 -1.94 0.86
C LYS A 40 5.56 -0.42 0.64
N ASN A 41 4.60 0.23 1.31
CA ASN A 41 4.31 1.64 1.17
C ASN A 41 5.40 2.52 1.75
N LEU A 42 6.28 2.03 2.62
CA LEU A 42 7.51 2.72 3.02
C LEU A 42 8.71 2.26 2.18
N ALA A 43 8.96 0.96 2.07
CA ALA A 43 10.22 0.41 1.56
C ALA A 43 10.59 1.02 0.20
N THR A 44 9.60 1.13 -0.69
CA THR A 44 9.78 1.74 -2.01
C THR A 44 10.17 3.22 -1.96
N LYS A 45 9.69 4.00 -0.99
CA LYS A 45 10.06 5.43 -0.82
C LYS A 45 11.36 5.62 -0.08
N ALA A 46 11.67 4.76 0.88
CA ALA A 46 12.98 4.69 1.50
C ALA A 46 14.08 4.43 0.45
N MET A 47 13.81 3.51 -0.50
CA MET A 47 14.69 3.25 -1.64
C MET A 47 14.86 4.49 -2.53
N VAL A 48 13.78 5.22 -2.83
CA VAL A 48 13.85 6.48 -3.60
C VAL A 48 14.62 7.56 -2.84
N ALA A 49 14.43 7.68 -1.52
CA ALA A 49 15.14 8.65 -0.69
C ALA A 49 16.67 8.47 -0.74
N ALA A 50 17.17 7.26 -0.96
CA ALA A 50 18.61 7.00 -1.10
C ALA A 50 19.27 7.78 -2.26
N LEU A 51 18.50 8.21 -3.28
CA LEU A 51 19.00 9.08 -4.35
C LEU A 51 19.46 10.46 -3.86
N LEU A 52 18.93 10.93 -2.73
CA LEU A 52 19.25 12.23 -2.16
C LEU A 52 20.60 12.24 -1.41
N ALA A 53 21.15 11.07 -1.10
CA ALA A 53 22.38 10.94 -0.31
C ALA A 53 23.65 11.00 -1.16
N ASP A 54 24.76 11.41 -0.54
CA ASP A 54 26.11 11.32 -1.11
C ASP A 54 26.86 10.03 -0.71
N THR A 55 26.32 9.25 0.23
CA THR A 55 26.92 7.99 0.69
C THR A 55 25.91 6.84 0.66
N PRO A 56 26.37 5.57 0.65
CA PRO A 56 25.47 4.43 0.61
C PRO A 56 24.48 4.39 1.77
N SER A 57 23.26 3.92 1.48
CA SER A 57 22.22 3.65 2.46
C SER A 57 21.98 2.15 2.61
N VAL A 58 21.53 1.71 3.80
CA VAL A 58 21.17 0.33 4.11
C VAL A 58 19.73 0.30 4.62
N LEU A 59 18.88 -0.46 3.93
CA LEU A 59 17.48 -0.67 4.29
C LEU A 59 17.27 -2.16 4.62
N LYS A 60 16.79 -2.44 5.83
CA LYS A 60 16.44 -3.79 6.32
C LYS A 60 14.93 -4.02 6.33
N ASP A 61 14.56 -5.30 6.33
CA ASP A 61 13.18 -5.81 6.21
C ASP A 61 12.47 -5.38 4.92
N VAL A 62 13.20 -5.28 3.82
CA VAL A 62 12.63 -5.02 2.51
C VAL A 62 11.83 -6.25 2.04
N PRO A 63 10.53 -6.12 1.71
CA PRO A 63 9.73 -7.25 1.25
C PRO A 63 10.11 -7.67 -0.18
N ALA A 64 10.17 -8.97 -0.44
CA ALA A 64 10.42 -9.57 -1.75
C ALA A 64 9.19 -9.51 -2.68
N ILE A 65 8.77 -8.28 -3.03
CA ILE A 65 7.59 -8.00 -3.86
C ILE A 65 7.95 -7.39 -5.22
N SER A 66 7.05 -7.52 -6.20
CA SER A 66 7.28 -6.98 -7.56
C SER A 66 7.58 -5.47 -7.56
N ASP A 67 6.95 -4.67 -6.71
CA ASP A 67 7.17 -3.21 -6.70
C ASP A 67 8.59 -2.85 -6.24
N VAL A 68 9.17 -3.60 -5.30
CA VAL A 68 10.59 -3.43 -4.90
C VAL A 68 11.52 -3.75 -6.06
N ARG A 69 11.22 -4.80 -6.85
CA ARG A 69 12.00 -5.14 -8.05
C ARG A 69 11.92 -4.04 -9.12
N VAL A 70 10.76 -3.42 -9.29
CA VAL A 70 10.58 -2.27 -10.20
C VAL A 70 11.43 -1.08 -9.75
N VAL A 71 11.35 -0.70 -8.47
CA VAL A 71 12.15 0.43 -7.94
C VAL A 71 13.64 0.13 -8.00
N THR A 72 14.05 -1.11 -7.73
CA THR A 72 15.44 -1.57 -7.89
C THR A 72 15.93 -1.35 -9.31
N GLY A 73 15.21 -1.86 -10.31
CA GLY A 73 15.59 -1.68 -11.71
C GLY A 73 15.60 -0.21 -12.16
N MET A 74 14.71 0.63 -11.61
CA MET A 74 14.71 2.06 -11.88
C MET A 74 15.95 2.74 -11.29
N LEU A 75 16.28 2.45 -10.03
CA LEU A 75 17.48 2.97 -9.38
C LEU A 75 18.75 2.57 -10.16
N GLU A 76 18.86 1.30 -10.55
CA GLU A 76 19.96 0.79 -11.39
C GLU A 76 20.02 1.48 -12.76
N ALA A 77 18.86 1.76 -13.37
CA ALA A 77 18.80 2.50 -14.64
C ALA A 77 19.33 3.93 -14.51
N TYR A 78 19.20 4.55 -13.32
CA TYR A 78 19.79 5.83 -12.96
C TYR A 78 21.22 5.70 -12.39
N GLY A 79 21.85 4.51 -12.43
CA GLY A 79 23.24 4.30 -12.04
C GLY A 79 23.48 4.07 -10.54
N VAL A 80 22.42 3.94 -9.74
CA VAL A 80 22.53 3.51 -8.34
C VAL A 80 22.91 2.03 -8.30
N THR A 81 23.92 1.68 -7.52
CA THR A 81 24.25 0.26 -7.31
C THR A 81 23.38 -0.27 -6.18
N VAL A 82 22.52 -1.24 -6.50
CA VAL A 82 21.67 -1.92 -5.51
C VAL A 82 22.22 -3.33 -5.28
N THR A 83 22.51 -3.65 -4.03
CA THR A 83 23.02 -4.97 -3.65
C THR A 83 22.21 -5.53 -2.49
N GLU A 84 21.82 -6.79 -2.61
CA GLU A 84 21.21 -7.53 -1.51
C GLU A 84 22.32 -8.16 -0.67
N THR A 85 22.50 -7.66 0.55
CA THR A 85 23.58 -8.07 1.46
C THR A 85 23.12 -9.09 2.51
N GLY A 86 21.82 -9.39 2.53
CA GLY A 86 21.17 -10.40 3.36
C GLY A 86 19.69 -10.49 3.02
N ASP A 87 19.00 -11.48 3.55
CA ASP A 87 17.56 -11.68 3.32
C ASP A 87 16.74 -10.46 3.76
N GLY A 88 16.17 -9.75 2.78
CA GLY A 88 15.45 -8.49 3.00
C GLY A 88 16.34 -7.31 3.39
N GLU A 89 17.65 -7.34 3.11
CA GLU A 89 18.59 -6.26 3.38
C GLU A 89 19.23 -5.73 2.10
N LEU A 90 18.93 -4.47 1.76
CA LEU A 90 19.44 -3.79 0.57
C LEU A 90 20.45 -2.71 0.95
N THR A 91 21.60 -2.71 0.28
CA THR A 91 22.53 -1.59 0.22
C THR A 91 22.36 -0.83 -1.09
N LEU A 92 22.17 0.49 -1.00
CA LEU A 92 21.84 1.42 -2.07
C LEU A 92 22.95 2.46 -2.18
N ASP A 93 23.81 2.38 -3.19
CA ASP A 93 24.93 3.32 -3.42
C ASP A 93 24.63 4.30 -4.56
N PRO A 94 24.36 5.59 -4.27
CA PRO A 94 24.01 6.62 -5.25
C PRO A 94 25.23 7.36 -5.85
N LYS A 95 26.47 6.85 -5.66
CA LYS A 95 27.70 7.54 -6.08
C LYS A 95 27.78 7.82 -7.59
N ASN A 96 27.20 6.95 -8.41
CA ASN A 96 27.26 7.02 -9.88
C ASN A 96 25.91 7.38 -10.50
N VAL A 97 25.13 8.28 -9.88
CA VAL A 97 23.84 8.70 -10.44
C VAL A 97 24.05 9.38 -11.80
N LEU A 98 23.34 8.90 -12.82
CA LEU A 98 23.46 9.29 -14.22
C LEU A 98 22.08 9.46 -14.84
N LYS A 99 22.02 10.11 -16.02
CA LYS A 99 20.80 10.17 -16.82
C LYS A 99 20.45 8.77 -17.35
N ALA A 100 19.24 8.31 -17.09
CA ALA A 100 18.74 7.05 -17.60
C ALA A 100 18.21 7.19 -19.05
N HIS A 101 18.31 6.12 -19.83
CA HIS A 101 17.63 6.04 -21.13
C HIS A 101 16.12 5.87 -20.92
N PHE A 102 15.32 6.73 -21.56
CA PHE A 102 13.86 6.75 -21.44
C PHE A 102 13.21 5.37 -21.64
N ALA A 103 13.61 4.63 -22.69
CA ALA A 103 13.06 3.31 -22.98
C ALA A 103 13.24 2.29 -21.84
N LYS A 104 14.30 2.42 -21.03
CA LYS A 104 14.50 1.56 -19.84
C LYS A 104 13.53 1.95 -18.72
N ILE A 105 13.30 3.25 -18.53
CA ILE A 105 12.37 3.76 -17.51
C ILE A 105 10.92 3.41 -17.89
N ASP A 106 10.53 3.60 -19.14
CA ASP A 106 9.21 3.27 -19.66
C ASP A 106 8.89 1.76 -19.49
N ALA A 107 9.83 0.89 -19.86
CA ALA A 107 9.69 -0.55 -19.70
C ALA A 107 9.53 -1.01 -18.23
N LEU A 108 10.06 -0.24 -17.28
CA LEU A 108 10.03 -0.56 -15.85
C LEU A 108 8.84 0.09 -15.12
N ALA A 109 8.46 1.30 -15.53
CA ALA A 109 7.40 2.07 -14.89
C ALA A 109 6.07 1.31 -14.89
N GLY A 110 5.72 0.69 -16.02
CA GLY A 110 4.53 -0.17 -16.13
C GLY A 110 3.28 0.47 -15.51
N SER A 111 2.60 -0.25 -14.61
CA SER A 111 1.46 0.25 -13.84
C SER A 111 1.84 0.88 -12.49
N SER A 112 3.14 1.01 -12.18
CA SER A 112 3.62 1.59 -10.93
C SER A 112 3.55 3.11 -10.97
N ARG A 113 3.12 3.69 -9.87
CA ARG A 113 3.04 5.15 -9.67
C ARG A 113 4.23 5.71 -8.91
N ILE A 114 5.13 4.86 -8.45
CA ILE A 114 6.35 5.27 -7.76
C ILE A 114 7.26 6.17 -8.62
N PRO A 115 7.32 6.06 -9.98
CA PRO A 115 8.16 6.93 -10.79
C PRO A 115 7.99 8.44 -10.55
N ILE A 116 6.78 8.92 -10.19
CA ILE A 116 6.57 10.35 -9.89
C ILE A 116 7.44 10.84 -8.74
N LEU A 117 7.67 9.99 -7.74
CA LEU A 117 8.43 10.34 -6.54
C LEU A 117 9.94 10.47 -6.81
N PHE A 118 10.43 9.97 -7.95
CA PHE A 118 11.82 10.18 -8.37
C PHE A 118 12.06 11.65 -8.78
N CYS A 119 11.03 12.43 -9.14
CA CYS A 119 11.20 13.79 -9.63
C CYS A 119 12.01 14.69 -8.71
N GLY A 120 11.62 14.80 -7.44
CA GLY A 120 12.30 15.68 -6.48
C GLY A 120 13.79 15.33 -6.36
N PRO A 121 14.12 14.06 -6.03
CA PRO A 121 15.50 13.60 -5.96
C PRO A 121 16.29 13.78 -7.27
N LEU A 122 15.71 13.46 -8.43
CA LEU A 122 16.41 13.61 -9.72
C LEU A 122 16.62 15.08 -10.11
N LEU A 123 15.69 15.97 -9.79
CA LEU A 123 15.88 17.41 -10.01
C LEU A 123 17.06 17.93 -9.20
N HIS A 124 17.25 17.48 -7.96
CA HIS A 124 18.44 17.83 -7.16
C HIS A 124 19.72 17.24 -7.73
N ARG A 125 19.70 15.97 -8.16
CA ARG A 125 20.92 15.26 -8.61
C ARG A 125 21.34 15.59 -10.03
N LEU A 126 20.40 15.83 -10.94
CA LEU A 126 20.62 15.92 -12.38
C LEU A 126 20.11 17.24 -12.99
N GLY A 127 19.35 18.06 -12.25
CA GLY A 127 18.69 19.26 -12.75
C GLY A 127 17.48 18.98 -13.65
N GLU A 128 17.19 17.70 -13.94
CA GLU A 128 16.06 17.27 -14.75
C GLU A 128 15.52 15.90 -14.31
N ALA A 129 14.25 15.67 -14.60
CA ALA A 129 13.59 14.37 -14.43
C ALA A 129 12.68 14.10 -15.64
N LEU A 130 12.58 12.83 -16.03
CA LEU A 130 11.70 12.38 -17.10
C LEU A 130 10.87 11.22 -16.60
N ILE A 131 9.55 11.32 -16.75
CA ILE A 131 8.62 10.27 -16.36
C ILE A 131 7.78 9.89 -17.58
N PRO A 132 7.67 8.58 -17.88
CA PRO A 132 6.74 8.10 -18.90
C PRO A 132 5.29 8.43 -18.54
N ASP A 133 4.38 8.27 -19.50
CA ASP A 133 2.97 8.49 -19.21
C ASP A 133 2.47 7.47 -18.17
N LEU A 134 2.07 7.97 -17.01
CA LEU A 134 1.55 7.17 -15.92
C LEU A 134 0.06 6.96 -16.19
N GLY A 135 -0.30 5.89 -16.90
CA GLY A 135 -1.69 5.60 -17.27
C GLY A 135 -2.70 5.57 -16.11
N GLY A 136 -3.99 5.35 -16.43
CA GLY A 136 -5.09 5.33 -15.45
C GLY A 136 -5.01 4.16 -14.44
N CYS A 137 -5.43 4.40 -13.18
CA CYS A 137 -5.62 3.34 -12.18
C CYS A 137 -7.09 2.88 -12.19
N ARG A 138 -7.35 1.57 -12.07
CA ARG A 138 -8.72 1.01 -12.11
C ARG A 138 -9.60 1.36 -10.90
N ILE A 139 -9.00 1.89 -9.82
CA ILE A 139 -9.68 2.22 -8.55
C ILE A 139 -10.20 3.68 -8.56
N GLY A 140 -10.07 4.39 -9.69
CA GLY A 140 -10.53 5.77 -9.89
C GLY A 140 -9.46 6.66 -10.54
N ASP A 141 -9.89 7.85 -10.96
CA ASP A 141 -8.98 8.88 -11.44
C ASP A 141 -8.11 9.34 -10.27
N ARG A 142 -6.84 8.93 -10.32
CA ARG A 142 -5.83 9.37 -9.36
C ARG A 142 -4.86 10.26 -10.10
N PRO A 143 -5.22 11.52 -10.38
CA PRO A 143 -4.37 12.45 -11.08
C PRO A 143 -3.07 12.66 -10.31
N ILE A 144 -2.01 12.98 -11.05
CA ILE A 144 -0.70 13.36 -10.50
C ILE A 144 -0.57 14.88 -10.36
N ASP A 145 -1.67 15.60 -10.49
CA ASP A 145 -1.77 17.05 -10.40
C ASP A 145 -1.17 17.58 -9.10
N PHE A 146 -1.53 17.02 -7.94
CA PHE A 146 -0.95 17.44 -6.66
C PHE A 146 0.58 17.28 -6.60
N HIS A 147 1.13 16.25 -7.26
CA HIS A 147 2.58 16.07 -7.35
C HIS A 147 3.22 17.14 -8.24
N LEU A 148 2.65 17.38 -9.42
CA LEU A 148 3.16 18.36 -10.38
C LEU A 148 3.02 19.78 -9.85
N ASP A 149 1.92 20.09 -9.16
CA ASP A 149 1.67 21.39 -8.55
C ASP A 149 2.63 21.65 -7.39
N ALA A 150 2.89 20.64 -6.55
CA ALA A 150 3.93 20.73 -5.53
C ALA A 150 5.30 21.02 -6.17
N LEU A 151 5.69 20.26 -7.21
CA LEU A 151 6.97 20.45 -7.90
C LEU A 151 7.09 21.84 -8.55
N ARG A 152 6.01 22.36 -9.15
CA ARG A 152 5.96 23.74 -9.67
C ARG A 152 6.13 24.77 -8.55
N ALA A 153 5.53 24.55 -7.38
CA ALA A 153 5.67 25.43 -6.23
C ALA A 153 7.13 25.51 -5.73
N PHE A 154 7.91 24.45 -5.90
CA PHE A 154 9.37 24.44 -5.66
C PHE A 154 10.20 25.12 -6.76
N GLY A 155 9.59 25.56 -7.86
CA GLY A 155 10.26 26.20 -8.99
C GLY A 155 10.54 25.28 -10.18
N ALA A 156 10.04 24.04 -10.20
CA ALA A 156 10.21 23.15 -11.34
C ALA A 156 9.36 23.59 -12.54
N VAL A 157 9.96 23.56 -13.74
CA VAL A 157 9.27 23.76 -15.02
C VAL A 157 8.80 22.40 -15.53
N VAL A 158 7.51 22.28 -15.84
CA VAL A 158 6.89 21.03 -16.28
C VAL A 158 6.49 21.14 -17.75
N ASP A 159 7.14 20.36 -18.60
CA ASP A 159 6.86 20.28 -20.04
C ASP A 159 6.25 18.91 -20.37
N LYS A 160 5.03 18.92 -20.88
CA LYS A 160 4.36 17.72 -21.39
C LYS A 160 4.68 17.53 -22.87
N SER A 161 5.24 16.39 -23.23
CA SER A 161 5.51 16.01 -24.62
C SER A 161 4.87 14.66 -24.96
N TYR A 162 4.99 14.23 -26.22
CA TYR A 162 4.54 12.90 -26.64
C TYR A 162 5.38 11.77 -26.02
N GLU A 163 6.57 12.08 -25.50
CA GLU A 163 7.48 11.15 -24.84
C GLU A 163 7.23 11.06 -23.32
N GLY A 164 6.23 11.78 -22.79
CA GLY A 164 5.91 11.79 -21.36
C GLY A 164 6.05 13.19 -20.74
N ILE A 165 6.35 13.22 -19.44
CA ILE A 165 6.45 14.47 -18.66
C ILE A 165 7.92 14.73 -18.33
N ARG A 166 8.45 15.83 -18.84
CA ARG A 166 9.79 16.31 -18.53
C ARG A 166 9.70 17.43 -17.49
N LEU A 167 10.57 17.37 -16.49
CA LEU A 167 10.70 18.41 -15.48
C LEU A 167 12.14 18.91 -15.44
N THR A 168 12.32 20.21 -15.27
CA THR A 168 13.62 20.85 -15.09
C THR A 168 13.60 21.86 -13.95
N ALA A 169 14.75 22.10 -13.33
CA ALA A 169 14.92 23.12 -12.28
C ALA A 169 16.06 24.08 -12.67
N PRO A 170 15.85 24.98 -13.65
CA PRO A 170 16.93 25.81 -14.22
C PRO A 170 17.60 26.72 -13.19
N GLU A 171 16.83 27.23 -12.21
CA GLU A 171 17.31 28.09 -11.13
C GLU A 171 17.54 27.31 -9.81
N GLY A 172 17.54 25.97 -9.88
CA GLY A 172 17.44 25.10 -8.71
C GLY A 172 16.03 25.10 -8.08
N LEU A 173 15.87 24.35 -7.00
CA LEU A 173 14.60 24.28 -6.25
C LEU A 173 14.65 25.15 -4.99
N HIS A 174 13.55 25.80 -4.65
CA HIS A 174 13.43 26.69 -3.49
C HIS A 174 12.28 26.27 -2.56
N GLY A 175 12.36 26.66 -1.28
CA GLY A 175 11.29 26.42 -0.31
C GLY A 175 9.95 27.03 -0.75
N ALA A 176 8.84 26.43 -0.31
CA ALA A 176 7.50 26.78 -0.77
C ALA A 176 6.44 26.64 0.34
N ASN A 177 5.36 27.42 0.25
CA ASN A 177 4.17 27.21 1.08
C ASN A 177 3.15 26.41 0.27
N ILE A 178 2.85 25.19 0.71
CA ILE A 178 1.99 24.24 0.00
C ILE A 178 0.82 23.90 0.90
N ASP A 179 -0.40 24.11 0.40
CA ASP A 179 -1.65 23.75 1.08
C ASP A 179 -2.35 22.65 0.28
N LEU A 180 -2.40 21.44 0.85
CA LEU A 180 -3.07 20.31 0.22
C LEU A 180 -4.56 20.32 0.59
N PRO A 181 -5.49 20.37 -0.39
CA PRO A 181 -6.92 20.36 -0.12
C PRO A 181 -7.40 19.01 0.46
N TYR A 182 -6.57 17.97 0.33
CA TYR A 182 -6.78 16.65 0.87
C TYR A 182 -5.43 16.05 1.29
N PRO A 183 -5.34 15.35 2.44
CA PRO A 183 -4.13 14.68 2.91
C PRO A 183 -3.71 13.50 2.02
N SER A 184 -3.19 13.84 0.85
CA SER A 184 -2.64 12.91 -0.13
C SER A 184 -1.29 12.40 0.34
N VAL A 185 -1.21 11.08 0.56
CA VAL A 185 0.03 10.38 0.92
C VAL A 185 1.10 10.63 -0.12
N GLY A 186 0.80 10.42 -1.41
CA GLY A 186 1.76 10.60 -2.48
C GLY A 186 2.26 12.05 -2.62
N ALA A 187 1.38 13.04 -2.49
CA ALA A 187 1.78 14.44 -2.57
C ALA A 187 2.65 14.84 -1.36
N THR A 188 2.34 14.31 -0.17
CA THR A 188 3.17 14.52 1.03
C THR A 188 4.55 13.89 0.86
N GLU A 189 4.63 12.65 0.37
CA GLU A 189 5.90 11.98 0.01
C GLU A 189 6.70 12.81 -1.00
N GLN A 190 6.04 13.36 -2.03
CA GLN A 190 6.67 14.22 -3.04
C GLN A 190 7.27 15.48 -2.42
N VAL A 191 6.51 16.17 -1.56
CA VAL A 191 6.96 17.38 -0.88
C VAL A 191 8.14 17.08 0.02
N LEU A 192 8.09 16.01 0.82
CA LEU A 192 9.18 15.59 1.69
C LEU A 192 10.46 15.30 0.90
N LEU A 193 10.38 14.47 -0.15
CA LEU A 193 11.53 14.10 -0.97
C LEU A 193 12.12 15.28 -1.77
N THR A 194 11.35 16.34 -1.97
CA THR A 194 11.78 17.53 -2.73
C THR A 194 12.33 18.62 -1.80
N ALA A 195 11.66 18.87 -0.67
CA ALA A 195 11.94 20.01 0.21
C ALA A 195 13.29 19.91 0.94
N VAL A 196 13.72 18.70 1.28
CA VAL A 196 14.90 18.48 2.15
C VAL A 196 16.22 19.02 1.61
N LEU A 197 16.34 19.26 0.30
CA LEU A 197 17.50 19.92 -0.32
C LEU A 197 17.14 21.25 -1.02
N ALA A 198 15.88 21.68 -0.95
CA ALA A 198 15.43 22.92 -1.61
C ALA A 198 15.92 24.15 -0.83
N LYS A 199 16.30 25.23 -1.51
CA LYS A 199 16.82 26.42 -0.84
C LYS A 199 15.73 27.15 -0.07
N GLY A 200 15.79 27.13 1.27
CA GLY A 200 14.88 27.86 2.15
C GLY A 200 13.99 26.94 2.98
N VAL A 201 12.85 27.47 3.42
CA VAL A 201 11.89 26.75 4.27
C VAL A 201 10.63 26.43 3.47
N THR A 202 10.15 25.20 3.65
CA THR A 202 8.86 24.75 3.13
C THR A 202 7.88 24.54 4.28
N GLU A 203 6.68 25.10 4.14
CA GLU A 203 5.52 24.80 4.99
C GLU A 203 4.54 23.95 4.19
N LEU A 204 4.25 22.74 4.67
CA LEU A 204 3.22 21.87 4.12
C LEU A 204 2.02 21.82 5.06
N LYS A 205 0.86 22.28 4.60
CA LYS A 205 -0.43 22.17 5.29
C LYS A 205 -1.30 21.07 4.66
N GLY A 206 -2.12 20.44 5.49
CA GLY A 206 -2.97 19.34 5.05
C GLY A 206 -2.19 18.06 4.76
N ALA A 207 -1.03 17.86 5.40
CA ALA A 207 -0.19 16.69 5.17
C ALA A 207 -0.87 15.35 5.53
N ALA A 208 -0.49 14.32 4.79
CA ALA A 208 -0.65 12.94 5.22
C ALA A 208 0.22 12.67 6.48
N ILE A 209 -0.27 11.83 7.38
CA ILE A 209 0.43 11.51 8.66
C ILE A 209 0.41 10.01 8.97
N GLU A 210 0.18 9.21 7.94
CA GLU A 210 0.26 7.75 7.97
C GLU A 210 1.59 7.30 8.58
N PRO A 211 1.65 6.12 9.24
CA PRO A 211 2.88 5.61 9.83
C PRO A 211 4.06 5.59 8.85
N GLU A 212 3.78 5.30 7.57
CA GLU A 212 4.77 5.30 6.50
C GLU A 212 5.35 6.71 6.21
N ILE A 213 4.55 7.78 6.38
CA ILE A 213 5.03 9.17 6.27
C ILE A 213 5.97 9.50 7.43
N MET A 214 5.57 9.15 8.66
CA MET A 214 6.38 9.41 9.84
C MET A 214 7.71 8.67 9.77
N ASP A 215 7.72 7.43 9.27
CA ASP A 215 8.94 6.65 9.14
C ASP A 215 9.83 7.16 7.98
N LEU A 216 9.24 7.65 6.89
CA LEU A 216 9.99 8.38 5.85
C LEU A 216 10.65 9.65 6.40
N ILE A 217 9.95 10.42 7.24
CA ILE A 217 10.52 11.59 7.93
C ILE A 217 11.68 11.16 8.82
N ALA A 218 11.53 10.07 9.58
CA ALA A 218 12.61 9.53 10.42
C ALA A 218 13.84 9.09 9.58
N ILE A 219 13.63 8.54 8.39
CA ILE A 219 14.71 8.23 7.43
C ILE A 219 15.40 9.52 6.98
N LEU A 220 14.64 10.51 6.50
CA LEU A 220 15.21 11.78 6.03
C LEU A 220 15.97 12.51 7.14
N GLN A 221 15.48 12.50 8.37
CA GLN A 221 16.20 13.05 9.53
C GLN A 221 17.50 12.28 9.83
N LYS A 222 17.51 10.94 9.74
CA LYS A 222 18.75 10.14 9.85
C LYS A 222 19.77 10.49 8.77
N MET A 223 19.30 10.91 7.59
CA MET A 223 20.14 11.39 6.50
C MET A 223 20.69 12.81 6.75
N GLY A 224 20.14 13.54 7.73
CA GLY A 224 20.55 14.91 8.09
C GLY A 224 19.53 16.00 7.78
N ALA A 225 18.31 15.66 7.35
CA ALA A 225 17.27 16.64 7.09
C ALA A 225 16.72 17.27 8.38
N ILE A 226 16.27 18.53 8.28
CA ILE A 226 15.62 19.26 9.37
C ILE A 226 14.12 19.33 9.07
N ILE A 227 13.34 18.54 9.80
CA ILE A 227 11.88 18.41 9.60
C ILE A 227 11.19 18.49 10.96
N ASN A 228 10.20 19.39 11.07
CA ASN A 228 9.32 19.52 12.23
C ASN A 228 7.89 19.13 11.85
N VAL A 229 7.30 18.20 12.59
CA VAL A 229 5.89 17.81 12.42
C VAL A 229 5.08 18.45 13.53
N GLU A 230 4.14 19.30 13.16
CA GLU A 230 3.27 20.02 14.08
C GLU A 230 1.86 19.40 14.12
N PRO A 231 1.07 19.71 15.17
CA PRO A 231 -0.35 19.38 15.19
C PRO A 231 -1.10 19.89 13.95
N ASN A 232 -2.29 19.35 13.71
CA ASN A 232 -3.16 19.75 12.59
C ASN A 232 -2.57 19.53 11.19
N ARG A 233 -1.70 18.51 11.03
CA ARG A 233 -1.13 18.08 9.74
C ARG A 233 -0.29 19.17 9.07
N VAL A 234 0.51 19.87 9.86
CA VAL A 234 1.47 20.85 9.37
C VAL A 234 2.88 20.28 9.48
N ILE A 235 3.66 20.36 8.41
CA ILE A 235 5.06 19.92 8.41
C ILE A 235 5.92 21.08 7.90
N PHE A 236 6.92 21.47 8.70
CA PHE A 236 7.95 22.43 8.30
C PHE A 236 9.23 21.69 7.93
N ILE A 237 9.81 22.03 6.79
CA ILE A 237 11.05 21.45 6.29
C ILE A 237 12.04 22.59 6.01
N GLU A 238 13.19 22.57 6.66
CA GLU A 238 14.31 23.46 6.32
C GLU A 238 15.25 22.70 5.39
N GLY A 239 15.41 23.17 4.16
CA GLY A 239 16.29 22.50 3.22
C GLY A 239 17.76 22.65 3.61
N VAL A 240 18.50 21.55 3.49
CA VAL A 240 19.92 21.45 3.86
C VAL A 240 20.79 21.34 2.61
N GLU A 241 22.09 21.61 2.75
CA GLU A 241 23.01 21.57 1.61
C GLU A 241 23.29 20.15 1.10
N LYS A 242 23.27 19.15 1.99
CA LYS A 242 23.59 17.77 1.67
C LYS A 242 22.95 16.79 2.62
N LEU A 243 22.77 15.56 2.15
CA LEU A 243 22.29 14.43 2.93
C LEU A 243 23.28 13.27 2.86
N SER A 244 23.41 12.53 3.95
CA SER A 244 24.19 11.30 4.02
C SER A 244 23.27 10.08 3.89
N GLY A 245 23.84 8.93 3.56
CA GLY A 245 23.10 7.67 3.54
C GLY A 245 22.62 7.27 4.93
N TYR A 246 21.60 6.43 4.99
CA TYR A 246 20.97 6.00 6.25
C TYR A 246 21.21 4.53 6.56
N HIS A 247 21.00 4.14 7.82
CA HIS A 247 20.81 2.75 8.22
C HIS A 247 19.44 2.62 8.92
N HIS A 248 18.52 1.87 8.32
CA HIS A 248 17.12 1.85 8.75
C HIS A 248 16.48 0.47 8.54
N ARG A 249 15.58 0.07 9.45
CA ARG A 249 14.73 -1.12 9.33
C ARG A 249 13.31 -0.63 9.13
N ALA A 250 12.68 -0.98 8.02
CA ALA A 250 11.34 -0.50 7.68
C ALA A 250 10.31 -0.93 8.73
N LEU A 251 9.32 -0.07 9.06
CA LEU A 251 8.16 -0.52 9.84
C LEU A 251 7.46 -1.70 9.16
N PHE A 252 6.78 -2.56 9.92
CA PHE A 252 6.03 -3.70 9.39
C PHE A 252 4.83 -3.28 8.51
N ASP A 253 4.40 -4.17 7.60
CA ASP A 253 3.21 -3.93 6.78
C ASP A 253 1.91 -4.12 7.59
N ARG A 254 1.39 -3.01 8.13
CA ARG A 254 0.12 -2.97 8.86
C ARG A 254 -1.09 -3.38 8.01
N ASN A 255 -1.04 -3.22 6.70
CA ASN A 255 -2.14 -3.62 5.82
C ASN A 255 -2.13 -5.14 5.64
N GLU A 256 -0.96 -5.75 5.50
CA GLU A 256 -0.83 -7.21 5.50
C GLU A 256 -1.30 -7.81 6.85
N ALA A 257 -0.87 -7.24 7.97
CA ALA A 257 -1.30 -7.71 9.29
C ALA A 257 -2.83 -7.66 9.47
N ALA A 258 -3.48 -6.57 9.05
CA ALA A 258 -4.94 -6.43 9.10
C ALA A 258 -5.67 -7.45 8.20
N SER A 259 -5.09 -7.78 7.05
CA SER A 259 -5.63 -8.79 6.14
C SER A 259 -5.60 -10.18 6.76
N TRP A 260 -4.46 -10.59 7.34
CA TRP A 260 -4.36 -11.88 8.04
C TRP A 260 -5.23 -11.94 9.29
N ALA A 261 -5.33 -10.85 10.05
CA ALA A 261 -6.27 -10.77 11.17
C ALA A 261 -7.71 -11.02 10.72
N SER A 262 -8.14 -10.37 9.62
CA SER A 262 -9.47 -10.57 9.06
C SER A 262 -9.69 -11.99 8.53
N ALA A 263 -8.65 -12.62 7.96
CA ALA A 263 -8.68 -14.04 7.57
C ALA A 263 -8.87 -14.97 8.77
N ALA A 264 -8.24 -14.67 9.92
CA ALA A 264 -8.47 -15.41 11.15
C ALA A 264 -9.94 -15.33 11.61
N LEU A 265 -10.61 -14.17 11.43
CA LEU A 265 -12.04 -14.09 11.73
C LEU A 265 -12.91 -14.85 10.74
N ALA A 266 -12.72 -14.59 9.44
CA ALA A 266 -13.55 -15.15 8.39
C ALA A 266 -13.50 -16.69 8.37
N THR A 267 -12.34 -17.28 8.65
CA THR A 267 -12.14 -18.74 8.65
C THR A 267 -12.38 -19.41 10.02
N GLY A 268 -12.69 -18.66 11.07
CA GLY A 268 -12.75 -19.21 12.44
C GLY A 268 -11.38 -19.66 12.97
N GLY A 269 -10.31 -19.03 12.50
CA GLY A 269 -8.91 -19.35 12.73
C GLY A 269 -8.25 -18.67 13.94
N ASP A 270 -6.94 -18.85 14.03
CA ASP A 270 -6.04 -18.39 15.09
C ASP A 270 -4.63 -18.16 14.54
N ILE A 271 -4.30 -16.91 14.25
CA ILE A 271 -3.09 -16.52 13.53
C ILE A 271 -2.22 -15.63 14.40
N PHE A 272 -0.98 -16.03 14.63
CA PHE A 272 0.05 -15.15 15.19
C PHE A 272 0.78 -14.42 14.06
N VAL A 273 0.75 -13.08 14.10
CA VAL A 273 1.42 -12.22 13.12
C VAL A 273 2.65 -11.60 13.79
N GLU A 274 3.81 -12.20 13.53
CA GLU A 274 5.11 -11.73 13.99
C GLU A 274 5.51 -10.42 13.29
N GLY A 275 6.14 -9.51 14.05
CA GLY A 275 6.53 -8.17 13.61
C GLY A 275 5.42 -7.11 13.74
N ALA A 276 4.15 -7.53 13.88
CA ALA A 276 3.04 -6.61 14.06
C ALA A 276 3.09 -5.88 15.40
N LYS A 277 2.85 -4.56 15.38
CA LYS A 277 2.81 -3.73 16.58
C LYS A 277 1.46 -3.05 16.76
N GLN A 278 1.10 -2.84 18.01
CA GLN A 278 -0.21 -2.33 18.38
C GLN A 278 -0.44 -0.89 17.92
N GLN A 279 0.59 -0.04 17.98
CA GLN A 279 0.47 1.41 17.76
C GLN A 279 -0.06 1.75 16.37
N GLU A 280 0.42 1.05 15.35
CA GLU A 280 0.06 1.27 13.94
C GLU A 280 -1.29 0.62 13.57
N LEU A 281 -1.85 -0.21 14.46
CA LEU A 281 -3.12 -0.91 14.28
C LEU A 281 -4.21 -0.49 15.28
N MET A 282 -3.98 0.52 16.14
CA MET A 282 -4.87 0.86 17.26
C MET A 282 -6.36 0.95 16.88
N ASN A 283 -6.68 1.62 15.78
CA ASN A 283 -8.06 1.77 15.33
C ASN A 283 -8.63 0.51 14.67
N PHE A 284 -7.81 -0.24 13.93
CA PHE A 284 -8.20 -1.54 13.40
C PHE A 284 -8.57 -2.50 14.54
N LEU A 285 -7.77 -2.57 15.59
CA LEU A 285 -7.98 -3.46 16.74
C LEU A 285 -9.31 -3.23 17.46
N ASN A 286 -9.76 -1.97 17.53
CA ASN A 286 -11.07 -1.65 18.11
C ASN A 286 -12.22 -2.19 17.26
N ILE A 287 -12.13 -2.07 15.93
CA ILE A 287 -13.13 -2.64 15.02
C ILE A 287 -13.08 -4.15 15.04
N TYR A 288 -11.89 -4.74 14.98
CA TYR A 288 -11.67 -6.19 15.07
C TYR A 288 -12.36 -6.78 16.32
N ARG A 289 -12.19 -6.14 17.48
CA ARG A 289 -12.85 -6.55 18.72
C ARG A 289 -14.37 -6.34 18.69
N LYS A 290 -14.87 -5.24 18.10
CA LYS A 290 -16.31 -4.98 17.97
C LYS A 290 -17.01 -6.03 17.12
N VAL A 291 -16.35 -6.49 16.05
CA VAL A 291 -16.83 -7.59 15.21
C VAL A 291 -16.87 -8.91 15.98
N GLY A 292 -16.11 -9.05 17.06
CA GLY A 292 -16.12 -10.25 17.91
C GLY A 292 -14.80 -11.03 17.89
N GLY A 293 -13.78 -10.53 17.18
CA GLY A 293 -12.44 -11.09 17.24
C GLY A 293 -11.73 -10.80 18.56
N ALA A 294 -10.84 -11.70 18.93
CA ALA A 294 -9.98 -11.53 20.09
C ALA A 294 -8.51 -11.45 19.66
N PHE A 295 -7.72 -10.68 20.40
CA PHE A 295 -6.31 -10.49 20.10
C PHE A 295 -5.50 -10.30 21.37
N ASP A 296 -4.24 -10.74 21.32
CA ASP A 296 -3.25 -10.61 22.38
C ASP A 296 -1.99 -9.99 21.80
N ILE A 297 -1.45 -8.99 22.49
CA ILE A 297 -0.21 -8.31 22.11
C ILE A 297 0.95 -9.01 22.80
N ALA A 298 1.87 -9.54 22.01
CA ALA A 298 3.12 -10.11 22.48
C ALA A 298 4.29 -9.14 22.17
N GLU A 299 5.48 -9.46 22.66
CA GLU A 299 6.68 -8.65 22.41
C GLU A 299 7.08 -8.64 20.93
N ASP A 300 6.91 -9.78 20.26
CA ASP A 300 7.35 -10.07 18.91
C ASP A 300 6.20 -10.06 17.88
N GLY A 301 4.96 -9.74 18.28
CA GLY A 301 3.83 -9.72 17.35
C GLY A 301 2.46 -9.60 17.99
N ILE A 302 1.43 -9.85 17.20
CA ILE A 302 0.04 -9.86 17.65
C ILE A 302 -0.62 -11.18 17.24
N ARG A 303 -1.26 -11.84 18.20
CA ARG A 303 -2.15 -12.97 17.94
C ARG A 303 -3.55 -12.45 17.65
N PHE A 304 -4.19 -12.99 16.61
CA PHE A 304 -5.56 -12.70 16.21
C PHE A 304 -6.34 -13.99 16.09
N TRP A 305 -7.48 -14.13 16.78
CA TRP A 305 -8.29 -15.34 16.69
C TRP A 305 -9.80 -15.08 16.79
N HIS A 306 -10.56 -16.02 16.25
CA HIS A 306 -11.99 -16.12 16.45
C HIS A 306 -12.30 -16.87 17.77
N PRO A 307 -12.93 -16.26 18.79
CA PRO A 307 -13.11 -16.87 20.11
C PRO A 307 -14.21 -17.95 20.17
N GLY A 308 -14.96 -18.16 19.08
CA GLY A 308 -15.98 -19.21 18.95
C GLY A 308 -17.43 -18.74 19.15
N GLY A 309 -17.64 -17.49 19.55
CA GLY A 309 -18.98 -16.86 19.59
C GLY A 309 -19.38 -16.23 18.25
N PRO A 310 -20.64 -15.79 18.10
CA PRO A 310 -21.10 -15.16 16.86
C PRO A 310 -20.37 -13.84 16.60
N LEU A 311 -20.01 -13.61 15.34
CA LEU A 311 -19.51 -12.31 14.89
C LEU A 311 -20.65 -11.30 14.85
N LYS A 312 -20.33 -10.05 15.17
CA LYS A 312 -21.28 -8.95 15.34
C LYS A 312 -21.15 -7.95 14.20
N PRO A 313 -22.26 -7.34 13.77
CA PRO A 313 -22.23 -6.37 12.70
C PRO A 313 -21.63 -5.05 13.21
N VAL A 314 -21.03 -4.31 12.30
CA VAL A 314 -20.44 -2.99 12.59
C VAL A 314 -20.81 -1.97 11.53
N VAL A 315 -20.79 -0.70 11.95
CA VAL A 315 -20.76 0.44 11.04
C VAL A 315 -19.35 1.00 11.04
N VAL A 316 -18.72 1.06 9.87
CA VAL A 316 -17.34 1.52 9.70
C VAL A 316 -17.31 2.62 8.66
N GLU A 317 -16.61 3.70 8.98
CA GLU A 317 -16.30 4.79 8.05
C GLU A 317 -14.79 4.80 7.84
N THR A 318 -14.38 4.57 6.60
CA THR A 318 -12.98 4.76 6.23
C THR A 318 -12.61 6.24 6.31
N ASP A 319 -11.35 6.53 6.60
CA ASP A 319 -10.82 7.88 6.74
C ASP A 319 -9.29 7.83 6.53
N VAL A 320 -8.66 8.99 6.45
CA VAL A 320 -7.20 9.11 6.46
C VAL A 320 -6.63 8.88 7.85
N HIS A 321 -5.34 8.55 7.96
CA HIS A 321 -4.72 8.27 9.26
C HIS A 321 -4.85 9.49 10.19
N PRO A 322 -5.27 9.34 11.46
CA PRO A 322 -5.33 8.10 12.23
C PRO A 322 -6.62 7.29 12.12
N GLY A 323 -7.60 7.65 11.28
CA GLY A 323 -8.88 6.96 11.18
C GLY A 323 -8.82 5.51 10.67
N PHE A 324 -9.98 4.90 10.40
CA PHE A 324 -10.00 3.52 9.90
C PHE A 324 -9.57 3.52 8.43
N MET A 325 -8.46 2.84 8.13
CA MET A 325 -7.83 2.98 6.83
C MET A 325 -8.61 2.25 5.75
N THR A 326 -8.75 2.88 4.58
CA THR A 326 -9.40 2.31 3.38
C THR A 326 -8.77 0.99 2.92
N ASP A 327 -7.50 0.71 3.23
CA ASP A 327 -6.88 -0.59 2.91
C ASP A 327 -7.42 -1.75 3.78
N TRP A 328 -7.99 -1.47 4.95
CA TRP A 328 -8.47 -2.49 5.89
C TRP A 328 -9.92 -2.93 5.64
N GLN A 329 -10.70 -2.13 4.91
CA GLN A 329 -12.12 -2.39 4.70
C GLN A 329 -12.37 -3.66 3.87
N GLN A 330 -11.55 -3.90 2.84
CA GLN A 330 -11.77 -5.00 1.91
C GLN A 330 -11.66 -6.38 2.59
N PRO A 331 -10.59 -6.69 3.35
CA PRO A 331 -10.51 -7.98 4.05
C PRO A 331 -11.51 -8.05 5.21
N LEU A 332 -11.83 -6.93 5.85
CA LEU A 332 -12.85 -6.87 6.90
C LEU A 332 -14.24 -7.24 6.35
N ILE A 333 -14.63 -6.73 5.18
CA ILE A 333 -15.93 -7.03 4.56
C ILE A 333 -16.13 -8.53 4.37
N VAL A 334 -15.08 -9.28 4.02
CA VAL A 334 -15.15 -10.74 3.92
C VAL A 334 -15.54 -11.34 5.28
N ALA A 335 -14.89 -10.92 6.38
CA ALA A 335 -15.28 -11.36 7.72
C ALA A 335 -16.70 -10.91 8.11
N LEU A 336 -17.15 -9.74 7.66
CA LEU A 336 -18.51 -9.24 7.93
C LEU A 336 -19.60 -10.02 7.21
N THR A 337 -19.30 -10.74 6.11
CA THR A 337 -20.25 -11.69 5.52
C THR A 337 -20.64 -12.80 6.49
N GLN A 338 -19.78 -13.10 7.47
CA GLN A 338 -20.00 -14.12 8.50
C GLN A 338 -20.62 -13.56 9.79
N ALA A 339 -20.88 -12.24 9.87
CA ALA A 339 -21.42 -11.59 11.07
C ALA A 339 -22.95 -11.60 11.13
N GLU A 340 -23.53 -11.83 12.31
CA GLU A 340 -24.98 -11.91 12.50
C GLU A 340 -25.66 -10.54 12.49
N GLY A 341 -26.25 -10.17 11.35
CA GLY A 341 -27.03 -8.96 11.17
C GLY A 341 -26.50 -8.07 10.06
N ARG A 342 -26.80 -6.77 10.16
CA ARG A 342 -26.53 -5.78 9.11
C ARG A 342 -25.32 -4.92 9.45
N SER A 343 -24.23 -5.10 8.70
CA SER A 343 -23.07 -4.20 8.72
C SER A 343 -23.17 -3.14 7.62
N VAL A 344 -22.54 -1.99 7.84
CA VAL A 344 -22.42 -0.93 6.83
C VAL A 344 -20.99 -0.43 6.79
N VAL A 345 -20.38 -0.43 5.61
CA VAL A 345 -19.03 0.09 5.39
C VAL A 345 -19.10 1.27 4.43
N HIS A 346 -18.68 2.44 4.89
CA HIS A 346 -18.57 3.67 4.09
C HIS A 346 -17.13 3.85 3.61
N GLU A 347 -16.95 3.89 2.30
CA GLU A 347 -15.69 4.20 1.63
C GLU A 347 -15.66 5.70 1.29
N THR A 348 -14.90 6.49 2.05
CA THR A 348 -14.85 7.95 1.96
C THR A 348 -13.54 8.46 1.33
N VAL A 349 -12.59 7.54 1.05
CA VAL A 349 -11.26 7.86 0.54
C VAL A 349 -11.19 7.64 -0.97
N TYR A 350 -11.79 6.58 -1.50
CA TYR A 350 -11.75 6.24 -2.93
C TYR A 350 -13.14 6.04 -3.55
N GLU A 351 -13.29 6.53 -4.77
CA GLU A 351 -14.53 6.49 -5.55
C GLU A 351 -14.99 5.11 -6.00
N ASN A 352 -14.05 4.18 -6.23
CA ASN A 352 -14.33 2.90 -6.88
C ASN A 352 -13.55 1.78 -6.21
N ARG A 353 -13.79 1.59 -4.91
CA ARG A 353 -13.05 0.60 -4.09
C ARG A 353 -13.91 -0.54 -3.54
N LEU A 354 -15.21 -0.53 -3.82
CA LEU A 354 -16.11 -1.62 -3.47
C LEU A 354 -16.32 -2.63 -4.61
N GLY A 355 -15.75 -2.42 -5.80
CA GLY A 355 -15.92 -3.33 -6.95
C GLY A 355 -15.50 -4.78 -6.70
N PHE A 356 -14.64 -5.03 -5.70
CA PHE A 356 -14.25 -6.38 -5.29
C PHE A 356 -15.44 -7.20 -4.73
N THR A 357 -16.52 -6.55 -4.27
CA THR A 357 -17.67 -7.27 -3.69
C THR A 357 -18.46 -8.07 -4.71
N SER A 358 -18.32 -7.81 -6.01
CA SER A 358 -19.00 -8.56 -7.06
C SER A 358 -18.66 -10.05 -7.01
N ALA A 359 -17.39 -10.40 -6.84
CA ALA A 359 -16.97 -11.80 -6.68
C ALA A 359 -17.55 -12.42 -5.40
N LEU A 360 -17.63 -11.65 -4.29
CA LEU A 360 -18.23 -12.14 -3.05
C LEU A 360 -19.73 -12.43 -3.26
N ILE A 361 -20.44 -11.59 -4.01
CA ILE A 361 -21.86 -11.79 -4.35
C ILE A 361 -22.03 -13.04 -5.23
N GLU A 362 -21.14 -13.27 -6.20
CA GLU A 362 -21.11 -14.49 -7.01
C GLU A 362 -20.86 -15.75 -6.15
N MET A 363 -20.05 -15.62 -5.10
CA MET A 363 -19.85 -16.65 -4.07
C MET A 363 -21.02 -16.76 -3.09
N GLY A 364 -22.11 -16.00 -3.28
CA GLY A 364 -23.33 -16.10 -2.48
C GLY A 364 -23.52 -15.02 -1.41
N ALA A 365 -22.56 -14.10 -1.22
CA ALA A 365 -22.67 -13.06 -0.20
C ALA A 365 -23.86 -12.12 -0.44
N ASN A 366 -24.57 -11.76 0.64
CA ASN A 366 -25.63 -10.75 0.60
C ASN A 366 -25.04 -9.35 0.84
N ILE A 367 -24.59 -8.73 -0.26
CA ILE A 367 -23.98 -7.40 -0.26
C ILE A 367 -24.74 -6.51 -1.25
N VAL A 368 -25.10 -5.31 -0.81
CA VAL A 368 -25.62 -4.25 -1.69
C VAL A 368 -24.67 -3.07 -1.65
N VAL A 369 -24.11 -2.72 -2.81
CA VAL A 369 -23.27 -1.53 -2.98
C VAL A 369 -24.15 -0.35 -3.38
N HIS A 370 -23.99 0.74 -2.66
CA HIS A 370 -24.57 2.04 -2.92
C HIS A 370 -23.47 2.95 -3.44
N GLU A 371 -23.41 3.07 -4.77
CA GLU A 371 -22.39 3.85 -5.50
C GLU A 371 -22.38 5.34 -5.10
N GLU A 372 -23.54 5.90 -4.78
CA GLU A 372 -23.67 7.30 -4.32
C GLU A 372 -23.56 7.45 -2.79
N GLY A 373 -23.23 6.36 -2.08
CA GLY A 373 -23.20 6.30 -0.63
C GLY A 373 -24.59 6.22 0.01
N LEU A 374 -24.63 6.23 1.35
CA LEU A 374 -25.85 6.10 2.14
C LEU A 374 -25.96 7.20 3.18
N GLU A 375 -27.05 7.95 3.23
CA GLU A 375 -27.23 8.91 4.33
C GLU A 375 -27.15 8.22 5.70
N SER A 376 -26.39 8.82 6.61
CA SER A 376 -26.25 8.35 7.99
C SER A 376 -26.20 9.56 8.91
N ILE A 377 -27.02 9.51 9.96
CA ILE A 377 -27.27 10.63 10.88
C ILE A 377 -26.16 10.70 11.95
N SER A 378 -25.40 9.62 12.13
CA SER A 378 -24.36 9.46 13.16
C SER A 378 -22.94 9.40 12.59
N ARG A 379 -22.66 10.20 11.55
CA ARG A 379 -21.36 10.15 10.85
C ARG A 379 -20.27 10.87 11.62
N ARG A 380 -19.08 10.27 11.64
CA ARG A 380 -17.87 10.90 12.17
C ARG A 380 -17.12 11.65 11.07
N VAL A 381 -17.12 11.11 9.86
CA VAL A 381 -16.44 11.67 8.70
C VAL A 381 -17.44 12.47 7.85
N PRO A 382 -17.15 13.74 7.49
CA PRO A 382 -17.99 14.50 6.58
C PRO A 382 -18.16 13.77 5.24
N ARG A 383 -19.41 13.66 4.77
CA ARG A 383 -19.72 13.02 3.48
C ARG A 383 -18.99 13.74 2.34
N ARG A 384 -18.45 12.97 1.42
CA ARG A 384 -17.83 13.48 0.19
C ARG A 384 -18.71 13.13 -1.01
N PRO A 385 -18.66 13.93 -2.10
CA PRO A 385 -19.43 13.64 -3.32
C PRO A 385 -19.14 12.27 -3.94
N LEU A 386 -17.98 11.72 -3.61
CA LEU A 386 -17.33 10.57 -4.22
C LEU A 386 -17.40 9.31 -3.33
N GLU A 387 -18.23 9.35 -2.29
CA GLU A 387 -18.34 8.27 -1.31
C GLU A 387 -19.20 7.11 -1.82
N GLN A 388 -18.72 5.87 -1.63
CA GLN A 388 -19.53 4.66 -1.79
C GLN A 388 -19.86 4.04 -0.43
N ALA A 389 -20.91 3.23 -0.36
CA ALA A 389 -21.21 2.41 0.83
C ALA A 389 -21.58 0.97 0.45
N ALA A 390 -21.18 0.00 1.27
CA ALA A 390 -21.65 -1.38 1.18
C ALA A 390 -22.52 -1.71 2.40
N VAL A 391 -23.68 -2.29 2.16
CA VAL A 391 -24.51 -2.95 3.18
C VAL A 391 -24.26 -4.44 3.07
N ILE A 392 -23.81 -5.05 4.16
CA ILE A 392 -23.50 -6.48 4.23
C ILE A 392 -24.45 -7.12 5.23
N ILE A 393 -25.19 -8.14 4.81
CA ILE A 393 -26.11 -8.89 5.66
C ILE A 393 -25.54 -10.29 5.87
N GLY A 394 -25.23 -10.62 7.11
CA GLY A 394 -24.77 -11.96 7.49
C GLY A 394 -25.61 -12.58 8.61
N PRO A 395 -25.31 -13.84 8.99
CA PRO A 395 -24.26 -14.65 8.38
C PRO A 395 -24.74 -15.18 7.02
N THR A 396 -23.87 -15.11 6.01
CA THR A 396 -24.13 -15.67 4.67
C THR A 396 -23.04 -16.68 4.34
N PRO A 397 -23.36 -17.97 4.13
CA PRO A 397 -22.37 -18.95 3.71
C PRO A 397 -21.83 -18.58 2.33
N LEU A 398 -20.51 -18.55 2.20
CA LEU A 398 -19.86 -18.41 0.91
C LEU A 398 -19.70 -19.79 0.27
N HIS A 399 -19.80 -19.86 -1.04
CA HIS A 399 -19.65 -21.07 -1.84
C HIS A 399 -18.48 -20.96 -2.81
N GLY A 400 -17.84 -22.09 -3.07
CA GLY A 400 -16.73 -22.19 -4.01
C GLY A 400 -17.11 -21.68 -5.40
N ALA A 401 -16.23 -20.87 -5.99
CA ALA A 401 -16.42 -20.28 -7.32
C ALA A 401 -15.08 -20.05 -8.03
N ASP A 402 -15.16 -19.80 -9.34
CA ASP A 402 -14.02 -19.31 -10.12
C ASP A 402 -13.93 -17.79 -9.95
N VAL A 403 -12.81 -17.32 -9.39
CA VAL A 403 -12.63 -15.93 -8.97
C VAL A 403 -11.36 -15.35 -9.59
N GLU A 404 -11.48 -14.19 -10.23
CA GLU A 404 -10.34 -13.48 -10.82
C GLU A 404 -9.90 -12.33 -9.90
N ILE A 405 -8.61 -12.26 -9.57
CA ILE A 405 -8.05 -11.16 -8.77
C ILE A 405 -8.04 -9.86 -9.59
N PRO A 406 -8.76 -8.80 -9.16
CA PRO A 406 -8.89 -7.57 -9.95
C PRO A 406 -7.76 -6.56 -9.71
N ASP A 407 -7.22 -6.53 -8.49
CA ASP A 407 -6.19 -5.62 -8.00
C ASP A 407 -5.48 -6.21 -6.77
N LEU A 408 -4.46 -5.54 -6.23
CA LEU A 408 -3.66 -6.03 -5.11
C LEU A 408 -4.48 -6.30 -3.83
N ARG A 409 -5.24 -5.32 -3.35
CA ARG A 409 -5.90 -5.43 -2.03
C ARG A 409 -7.27 -6.10 -2.15
N GLY A 410 -8.02 -5.82 -3.23
CA GLY A 410 -9.21 -6.60 -3.59
C GLY A 410 -8.87 -8.07 -3.84
N GLY A 411 -7.72 -8.34 -4.45
CA GLY A 411 -7.22 -9.68 -4.71
C GLY A 411 -7.00 -10.53 -3.47
N PHE A 412 -6.39 -9.94 -2.43
CA PHE A 412 -6.22 -10.66 -1.18
C PHE A 412 -7.57 -10.93 -0.49
N SER A 413 -8.55 -10.03 -0.60
CA SER A 413 -9.92 -10.29 -0.13
C SER A 413 -10.60 -11.44 -0.88
N HIS A 414 -10.38 -11.58 -2.19
CA HIS A 414 -10.88 -12.73 -2.96
C HIS A 414 -10.26 -14.04 -2.48
N LEU A 415 -8.95 -14.01 -2.18
CA LEU A 415 -8.27 -15.14 -1.56
C LEU A 415 -8.86 -15.51 -0.20
N ILE A 416 -9.13 -14.53 0.69
CA ILE A 416 -9.79 -14.79 1.98
C ILE A 416 -11.20 -15.37 1.78
N ALA A 417 -11.95 -14.85 0.81
CA ALA A 417 -13.29 -15.35 0.49
C ALA A 417 -13.24 -16.82 0.04
N ALA A 418 -12.30 -17.17 -0.85
CA ALA A 418 -12.05 -18.55 -1.29
C ALA A 418 -11.64 -19.49 -0.14
N LEU A 419 -10.82 -19.02 0.80
CA LEU A 419 -10.44 -19.77 2.01
C LEU A 419 -11.62 -19.98 2.96
N THR A 420 -12.58 -19.05 2.97
CA THR A 420 -13.75 -19.06 3.85
C THR A 420 -14.90 -19.91 3.27
N ALA A 421 -15.00 -19.99 1.96
CA ALA A 421 -16.12 -20.61 1.26
C ALA A 421 -16.20 -22.14 1.44
N ASP A 422 -17.41 -22.66 1.44
CA ASP A 422 -17.66 -24.10 1.36
C ASP A 422 -17.43 -24.62 -0.06
N GLY A 423 -16.64 -25.68 -0.18
CA GLY A 423 -16.27 -26.29 -1.45
C GLY A 423 -14.99 -25.72 -2.08
N GLN A 424 -14.86 -25.93 -3.38
CA GLN A 424 -13.65 -25.63 -4.14
C GLN A 424 -13.77 -24.30 -4.88
N SER A 425 -12.77 -23.44 -4.73
CA SER A 425 -12.64 -22.18 -5.47
C SER A 425 -11.39 -22.20 -6.35
N THR A 426 -11.49 -21.69 -7.57
CA THR A 426 -10.32 -21.48 -8.44
C THR A 426 -9.98 -20.00 -8.44
N VAL A 427 -8.83 -19.61 -7.89
CA VAL A 427 -8.41 -18.20 -7.84
C VAL A 427 -7.35 -17.93 -8.89
N SER A 428 -7.66 -17.02 -9.81
CA SER A 428 -6.83 -16.66 -10.97
C SER A 428 -6.16 -15.29 -10.79
N ASN A 429 -5.07 -15.02 -11.52
CA ASN A 429 -4.27 -13.79 -11.45
C ASN A 429 -3.55 -13.55 -10.11
N ILE A 430 -3.12 -14.62 -9.44
CA ILE A 430 -2.48 -14.52 -8.12
C ILE A 430 -1.15 -13.74 -8.14
N GLY A 431 -0.51 -13.58 -9.30
CA GLY A 431 0.67 -12.73 -9.44
C GLY A 431 0.45 -11.27 -9.03
N ILE A 432 -0.80 -10.79 -9.07
CA ILE A 432 -1.15 -9.43 -8.60
C ILE A 432 -0.99 -9.32 -7.08
N ILE A 433 -1.28 -10.38 -6.32
CA ILE A 433 -1.08 -10.42 -4.85
C ILE A 433 0.40 -10.24 -4.52
N ALA A 434 1.30 -10.83 -5.33
CA ALA A 434 2.75 -10.71 -5.16
C ALA A 434 3.30 -9.28 -5.38
N ARG A 435 2.48 -8.32 -5.80
CA ARG A 435 2.84 -6.90 -5.82
C ARG A 435 2.87 -6.25 -4.43
N GLY A 436 2.32 -6.89 -3.40
CA GLY A 436 2.29 -6.31 -2.06
C GLY A 436 1.99 -7.27 -0.91
N TYR A 437 2.02 -8.57 -1.17
CA TYR A 437 2.11 -9.61 -0.15
C TYR A 437 3.27 -10.51 -0.52
N GLU A 438 4.24 -10.58 0.36
CA GLU A 438 5.45 -11.38 0.19
C GLU A 438 5.16 -12.83 0.60
N HIS A 439 5.68 -13.81 -0.16
CA HIS A 439 5.64 -15.24 0.19
C HIS A 439 4.25 -15.74 0.63
N PHE A 440 3.18 -15.21 0.03
CA PHE A 440 1.84 -15.48 0.54
C PHE A 440 1.45 -16.96 0.42
N VAL A 441 1.96 -17.68 -0.58
CA VAL A 441 1.74 -19.13 -0.73
C VAL A 441 2.38 -19.90 0.43
N ASP A 442 3.62 -19.59 0.77
CA ASP A 442 4.33 -20.20 1.92
C ASP A 442 3.61 -19.92 3.24
N LYS A 443 3.03 -18.72 3.37
CA LYS A 443 2.18 -18.35 4.52
C LYS A 443 0.87 -19.15 4.55
N LEU A 444 0.23 -19.38 3.40
CA LEU A 444 -0.97 -20.24 3.34
C LEU A 444 -0.66 -21.67 3.77
N GLU A 445 0.45 -22.24 3.31
CA GLU A 445 0.91 -23.58 3.73
C GLU A 445 1.19 -23.62 5.24
N THR A 446 1.92 -22.63 5.75
CA THR A 446 2.24 -22.49 7.18
C THR A 446 0.99 -22.39 8.06
N LEU A 447 -0.08 -21.78 7.53
CA LEU A 447 -1.35 -21.61 8.24
C LEU A 447 -2.31 -22.81 8.07
N GLY A 448 -1.90 -23.85 7.35
CA GLY A 448 -2.68 -25.08 7.16
C GLY A 448 -3.85 -24.92 6.18
N ALA A 449 -3.78 -23.98 5.23
CA ALA A 449 -4.75 -23.88 4.16
C ALA A 449 -4.73 -25.15 3.29
N ASP A 450 -5.89 -25.56 2.78
CA ASP A 450 -6.01 -26.67 1.82
C ASP A 450 -6.11 -26.11 0.41
N PHE A 451 -5.04 -26.27 -0.36
CA PHE A 451 -4.96 -25.78 -1.71
C PHE A 451 -4.07 -26.66 -2.59
N ILE A 452 -4.30 -26.56 -3.89
CA ILE A 452 -3.44 -27.11 -4.94
C ILE A 452 -2.86 -25.91 -5.69
N TYR A 453 -1.54 -25.82 -5.68
CA TYR A 453 -0.78 -24.85 -6.46
C TYR A 453 -0.01 -25.62 -7.53
N GLU A 454 -0.54 -25.63 -8.76
CA GLU A 454 0.12 -26.29 -9.88
C GLU A 454 1.24 -25.40 -10.40
N GLY A 455 2.49 -25.63 -9.98
CA GLY A 455 3.66 -24.84 -10.34
C GLY A 455 4.92 -25.68 -10.49
#